data_AF-A0A3B9FZU7-F1
#
_entry.id   AF-A0A3B9FZU7-F1
#
_cell.length_a   1.000
_cell.length_b   1.000
_cell.length_c   1.000
_cell.angle_alpha   90.00
_cell.angle_beta   90.00
_cell.angle_gamma   90.00
#
_symmetry.space_group_name_H-M   'P 1'
#
loop_
_entity.id
_entity.type
_entity.pdbx_description
1 polymer ?
#
loop_
_entity_poly.entity_id
_entity_poly.type
_entity_poly.pdbx_seq_one_letter_code
_entity_poly.pdbx_strand_id
1 'polypeptide(L)'
;MITAIFGSTGFWTWLTQRKASNKDILSAVQEVRNDVDKLRTKVDQMENQNAERSAVDARRHVINFNEELLRDQRHSKESFDMILSDIDEYERYCASHPGFKNNKATLSIEHIKDCYRKAEKEHDFL
;
A
#
# COMPACT_ATOMS: atom_id res chain seq x y z
N MET A 1 -60.81 -10.64 26.51
CA MET A 1 -59.74 -9.76 27.01
C MET A 1 -58.84 -10.57 27.92
N ILE A 2 -57.62 -10.91 27.49
CA ILE A 2 -56.65 -11.59 28.36
C ILE A 2 -55.77 -10.51 28.97
N THR A 3 -56.10 -10.09 30.19
CA THR A 3 -55.24 -9.24 31.02
C THR A 3 -54.12 -10.10 31.59
N ALA A 4 -52.94 -10.06 30.98
CA ALA A 4 -51.74 -10.66 31.55
C ALA A 4 -51.33 -9.86 32.80
N ILE A 5 -51.57 -10.42 33.99
CA ILE A 5 -51.06 -9.88 35.24
C ILE A 5 -49.59 -10.26 35.32
N PHE A 6 -48.70 -9.37 34.88
CA PHE A 6 -47.27 -9.49 35.21
C PHE A 6 -47.10 -9.19 36.70
N GLY A 7 -47.01 -10.24 37.53
CA GLY A 7 -46.65 -10.09 38.94
C GLY A 7 -45.29 -9.39 39.10
N SER A 8 -45.07 -8.74 40.24
CA SER A 8 -43.84 -7.98 40.54
C SER A 8 -42.55 -8.77 40.29
N THR A 9 -42.55 -10.08 40.53
CA THR A 9 -41.45 -11.01 40.23
C THR A 9 -41.13 -11.15 38.74
N GLY A 10 -42.14 -11.11 37.87
CA GLY A 10 -41.95 -11.16 36.41
C GLY A 10 -41.36 -9.87 35.84
N PHE A 11 -41.81 -8.72 36.35
CA PHE A 11 -41.27 -7.42 35.98
C PHE A 11 -39.79 -7.27 36.35
N TRP A 12 -39.41 -7.67 37.57
CA TRP A 12 -38.00 -7.65 38.01
C TRP A 12 -37.13 -8.59 37.18
N THR A 13 -37.61 -9.80 36.88
CA THR A 13 -36.89 -10.77 36.01
C THR A 13 -36.69 -10.22 34.58
N TRP A 14 -37.71 -9.58 34.01
CA TRP A 14 -37.59 -8.95 32.69
C TRP A 14 -36.58 -7.80 32.68
N LEU A 15 -36.55 -6.97 33.73
CA LEU A 15 -35.58 -5.88 33.87
C LEU A 15 -34.14 -6.40 34.00
N THR A 16 -33.91 -7.44 34.82
CA THR A 16 -32.57 -8.03 34.98
C THR A 16 -32.12 -8.67 33.67
N GLN A 17 -33.00 -9.38 32.98
CA GLN A 17 -32.71 -9.98 31.67
C GLN A 17 -32.38 -8.92 30.62
N ARG A 18 -33.15 -7.82 30.54
CA ARG A 18 -32.83 -6.70 29.64
C ARG A 18 -31.50 -6.03 29.95
N LYS A 19 -31.18 -5.82 31.24
CA LYS A 19 -29.88 -5.26 31.64
C LYS A 19 -28.74 -6.19 31.22
N ALA A 20 -28.91 -7.50 31.39
CA ALA A 20 -27.93 -8.50 30.94
C ALA A 20 -27.76 -8.44 29.41
N SER A 21 -28.84 -8.52 28.63
CA SER A 21 -28.76 -8.45 27.16
C SER A 21 -28.15 -7.13 26.67
N ASN A 22 -28.46 -5.99 27.30
CA ASN A 22 -27.82 -4.71 26.96
C ASN A 22 -26.32 -4.73 27.26
N LYS A 23 -25.89 -5.34 28.37
CA LYS A 23 -24.47 -5.50 28.69
C LYS A 23 -23.76 -6.36 27.64
N ASP A 24 -24.38 -7.47 27.23
CA ASP A 24 -23.81 -8.39 26.23
C ASP A 24 -23.67 -7.70 24.86
N ILE A 25 -24.68 -6.93 24.44
CA ILE A 25 -24.63 -6.12 23.22
C ILE A 25 -23.53 -5.07 23.31
N LEU A 26 -23.39 -4.36 24.44
CA LEU A 26 -22.34 -3.37 24.63
C LEU A 26 -20.94 -4.01 24.56
N SER A 27 -20.75 -5.18 25.14
CA SER A 27 -19.48 -5.91 25.01
C SER A 27 -19.19 -6.33 23.57
N ALA A 28 -20.20 -6.84 22.85
CA ALA A 28 -20.03 -7.22 21.44
C ALA A 28 -19.70 -6.00 20.55
N VAL A 29 -20.36 -4.86 20.78
CA VAL A 29 -20.04 -3.60 20.09
C VAL A 29 -18.62 -3.14 20.40
N GLN A 30 -18.16 -3.27 21.65
CA GLN A 30 -16.79 -2.91 22.02
C GLN A 30 -15.76 -3.84 21.37
N GLU A 31 -16.05 -5.14 21.29
CA GLU A 31 -15.20 -6.12 20.61
C GLU A 31 -15.07 -5.80 19.11
N VAL A 32 -16.21 -5.56 18.43
CA VAL A 32 -16.22 -5.16 17.02
C VAL A 32 -15.43 -3.87 16.80
N ARG A 33 -15.53 -2.87 17.69
CA ARG A 33 -14.72 -1.64 17.61
C ARG A 33 -13.23 -1.95 17.70
N ASN A 34 -12.83 -2.76 18.68
CA ASN A 34 -11.42 -3.13 18.86
C ASN A 34 -10.88 -3.86 17.63
N ASP A 35 -11.67 -4.73 17.00
CA ASP A 35 -11.25 -5.46 15.80
C ASP A 35 -11.19 -4.55 14.57
N VAL A 36 -12.10 -3.58 14.42
CA VAL A 36 -12.00 -2.54 13.39
C VAL A 36 -10.72 -1.72 13.56
N ASP A 37 -10.35 -1.35 14.79
CA ASP A 37 -9.11 -0.60 15.04
C ASP A 37 -7.86 -1.44 14.73
N LYS A 38 -7.84 -2.74 15.11
CA LYS A 38 -6.75 -3.66 14.73
C LYS A 38 -6.64 -3.81 13.22
N LEU A 39 -7.76 -3.91 12.51
CA LEU A 39 -7.80 -4.05 11.06
C LEU A 39 -7.25 -2.80 10.38
N ARG A 40 -7.60 -1.60 10.85
CA ARG A 40 -7.04 -0.34 10.36
C ARG A 40 -5.52 -0.33 10.48
N THR A 41 -4.98 -0.64 11.65
CA THR A 41 -3.52 -0.71 11.84
C THR A 41 -2.85 -1.73 10.91
N LYS A 42 -3.48 -2.89 10.68
CA LYS A 42 -2.96 -3.88 9.73
C LYS A 42 -2.96 -3.37 8.29
N VAL A 43 -4.02 -2.67 7.88
CA VAL A 43 -4.10 -2.05 6.54
C VAL A 43 -2.99 -1.02 6.38
N ASP A 44 -2.81 -0.11 7.34
CA ASP A 44 -1.74 0.89 7.30
C ASP A 44 -0.34 0.24 7.21
N GLN A 45 -0.13 -0.85 7.95
CA GLN A 45 1.12 -1.61 7.87
C GLN A 45 1.31 -2.26 6.51
N MET A 46 0.25 -2.84 5.93
CA MET A 46 0.29 -3.47 4.61
C MET A 46 0.54 -2.45 3.50
N GLU A 47 -0.06 -1.26 3.58
CA GLU A 47 0.18 -0.18 2.62
C GLU A 47 1.64 0.27 2.62
N ASN A 48 2.23 0.46 3.80
CA ASN A 48 3.64 0.79 3.94
C ASN A 48 4.56 -0.31 3.38
N GLN A 49 4.28 -1.58 3.69
CA GLN A 49 5.03 -2.71 3.14
C GLN A 49 4.88 -2.82 1.62
N ASN A 50 3.70 -2.49 1.09
CA ASN A 50 3.45 -2.51 -0.34
C ASN A 50 4.22 -1.38 -1.04
N ALA A 51 4.23 -0.18 -0.48
CA ALA A 51 5.03 0.95 -0.99
C ALA A 51 6.53 0.62 -1.03
N GLU A 52 7.06 0.01 0.03
CA GLU A 52 8.47 -0.43 0.06
C GLU A 52 8.75 -1.48 -1.02
N ARG A 53 7.86 -2.47 -1.17
CA ARG A 53 8.00 -3.51 -2.20
C ARG A 53 7.97 -2.93 -3.61
N SER A 54 7.03 -2.04 -3.91
CA SER A 54 6.97 -1.39 -5.21
C SER A 54 8.24 -0.61 -5.51
N ALA A 55 8.80 0.12 -4.53
CA ALA A 55 10.06 0.82 -4.69
C ALA A 55 11.26 -0.13 -4.92
N VAL A 56 11.29 -1.28 -4.25
CA VAL A 56 12.31 -2.33 -4.48
C VAL A 56 12.20 -2.91 -5.89
N ASP A 57 10.98 -3.14 -6.36
CA ASP A 57 10.71 -3.69 -7.69
C ASP A 57 11.08 -2.69 -8.79
N ALA A 58 10.67 -1.42 -8.66
CA ALA A 58 11.05 -0.33 -9.55
C ALA A 58 12.59 -0.18 -9.62
N ARG A 59 13.27 -0.22 -8.47
CA ARG A 59 14.75 -0.20 -8.42
C ARG A 59 15.38 -1.35 -9.22
N ARG A 60 14.82 -2.55 -9.11
CA ARG A 60 15.31 -3.72 -9.84
C ARG A 60 15.11 -3.54 -11.35
N HIS A 61 13.96 -3.02 -11.78
CA HIS A 61 13.73 -2.73 -13.19
C HIS A 61 14.72 -1.71 -13.72
N VAL A 62 14.95 -0.61 -12.99
CA VAL A 62 15.95 0.43 -13.35
C VAL A 62 17.34 -0.17 -13.55
N ILE A 63 17.79 -1.01 -12.63
CA ILE A 63 19.10 -1.66 -12.74
C ILE A 63 19.16 -2.59 -13.95
N ASN A 64 18.13 -3.42 -14.14
CA ASN A 64 18.09 -4.38 -15.25
C ASN A 64 18.07 -3.68 -16.61
N PHE A 65 17.22 -2.66 -16.77
CA PHE A 65 17.13 -1.88 -18.00
C PHE A 65 18.45 -1.18 -18.30
N ASN A 66 19.12 -0.63 -17.27
CA ASN A 66 20.46 -0.07 -17.45
C ASN A 66 21.49 -1.13 -17.88
N GLU A 67 21.42 -2.34 -17.32
CA GLU A 67 22.27 -3.46 -17.75
C GLU A 67 21.98 -3.89 -19.21
N GLU A 68 20.74 -3.77 -19.69
CA GLU A 68 20.36 -3.98 -21.09
C GLU A 68 20.96 -2.92 -22.01
N LEU A 69 20.88 -1.64 -21.63
CA LEU A 69 21.53 -0.54 -22.36
C LEU A 69 23.05 -0.72 -22.44
N LEU A 70 23.68 -1.17 -21.35
CA LEU A 70 25.12 -1.48 -21.32
C LEU A 70 25.52 -2.67 -22.21
N ARG A 71 24.56 -3.49 -22.65
CA ARG A 71 24.73 -4.57 -23.63
C ARG A 71 24.38 -4.13 -25.05
N ASP A 72 24.26 -2.83 -25.30
CA ASP A 72 23.86 -2.23 -26.57
C ASP A 72 22.49 -2.73 -27.08
N GLN A 73 21.61 -3.14 -26.16
CA GLN A 73 20.26 -3.54 -26.51
C GLN A 73 19.43 -2.30 -26.89
N ARG A 74 18.82 -2.33 -28.07
CA ARG A 74 17.92 -1.26 -28.53
C ARG A 74 16.53 -1.43 -27.92
N HIS A 75 15.89 -0.31 -27.60
CA HIS A 75 14.58 -0.26 -26.98
C HIS A 75 13.65 0.70 -27.73
N SER A 76 12.35 0.41 -27.71
CA SER A 76 11.34 1.33 -28.22
C SER A 76 11.15 2.52 -27.28
N LYS A 77 10.57 3.61 -27.78
CA LYS A 77 10.21 4.76 -26.95
C LYS A 77 9.28 4.36 -25.79
N GLU A 78 8.35 3.44 -26.03
CA GLU A 78 7.44 2.94 -24.99
C GLU A 78 8.17 2.23 -23.85
N SER A 79 9.19 1.40 -24.15
CA SER A 79 10.02 0.78 -23.12
C SER A 79 10.77 1.81 -22.29
N PHE A 80 11.23 2.90 -22.92
CA PHE A 80 11.82 4.02 -22.19
C PHE A 80 10.81 4.77 -21.32
N ASP A 81 9.62 5.04 -21.83
CA ASP A 81 8.59 5.73 -21.06
C ASP A 81 8.14 4.90 -19.84
N MET A 82 8.09 3.57 -19.97
CA MET A 82 7.86 2.66 -18.85
C MET A 82 8.97 2.76 -17.79
N ILE A 83 10.24 2.71 -18.19
CA ILE A 83 11.33 2.78 -17.20
C ILE A 83 11.40 4.15 -16.54
N LEU A 84 11.06 5.24 -17.24
CA LEU A 84 10.97 6.57 -16.65
C LEU A 84 9.87 6.64 -15.57
N SER A 85 8.74 5.94 -15.76
CA SER A 85 7.71 5.82 -14.73
C SER A 85 8.21 5.06 -13.48
N ASP A 86 8.98 3.98 -13.67
CA ASP A 86 9.60 3.25 -12.55
C ASP A 86 10.62 4.12 -11.81
N ILE A 87 11.37 4.97 -12.54
CA ILE A 87 12.29 5.95 -11.94
C ILE A 87 11.51 6.95 -11.08
N ASP A 88 10.40 7.49 -11.56
CA ASP A 88 9.58 8.45 -10.81
C ASP A 88 9.00 7.83 -9.53
N GLU A 89 8.53 6.57 -9.60
CA GLU A 89 8.05 5.84 -8.41
C GLU A 89 9.17 5.62 -7.39
N TYR A 90 10.33 5.20 -7.87
CA TYR A 90 11.51 4.97 -7.04
C TYR A 90 12.03 6.25 -6.38
N GLU A 91 12.19 7.34 -7.13
CA GLU A 91 12.68 8.63 -6.64
C GLU A 91 11.68 9.22 -5.61
N ARG A 92 10.38 9.10 -5.85
CA ARG A 92 9.33 9.53 -4.90
C ARG A 92 9.41 8.77 -3.58
N TYR A 93 9.60 7.45 -3.63
CA TYR A 93 9.77 6.66 -2.41
C TYR A 93 11.04 7.05 -1.67
N CYS A 94 12.18 7.19 -2.36
CA CYS A 94 13.44 7.60 -1.74
C CYS A 94 13.36 8.99 -1.10
N ALA A 95 12.66 9.94 -1.71
CA ALA A 95 12.47 11.29 -1.17
C ALA A 95 11.73 11.30 0.17
N SER A 96 10.79 10.37 0.37
CA SER A 96 10.08 10.18 1.64
C SER A 96 10.82 9.27 2.64
N HIS A 97 11.84 8.52 2.18
CA HIS A 97 12.58 7.54 2.97
C HIS A 97 14.10 7.75 2.85
N PRO A 98 14.67 8.79 3.48
CA PRO A 98 16.08 9.18 3.31
C PRO A 98 17.10 8.11 3.79
N GLY A 99 16.69 7.15 4.62
CA GLY A 99 17.53 6.03 5.04
C GLY A 99 17.58 4.85 4.06
N PHE A 100 16.80 4.90 2.98
CA PHE A 100 16.70 3.80 2.02
C PHE A 100 17.90 3.78 1.05
N LYS A 101 18.54 2.61 0.89
CA LYS A 101 19.77 2.47 0.09
C LYS A 101 19.51 2.69 -1.41
N ASN A 102 20.22 3.65 -2.02
CA ASN A 102 19.98 4.10 -3.39
C ASN A 102 21.20 4.19 -4.34
N ASN A 103 22.43 4.15 -3.84
CA ASN A 103 23.63 4.49 -4.63
C ASN A 103 23.75 3.78 -6.01
N LYS A 104 23.42 2.48 -6.14
CA LYS A 104 23.50 1.78 -7.44
C LYS A 104 22.44 2.29 -8.44
N ALA A 105 21.25 2.62 -7.95
CA ALA A 105 20.14 3.07 -8.78
C ALA A 105 20.38 4.49 -9.32
N THR A 106 20.98 5.39 -8.54
CA THR A 106 21.28 6.76 -8.95
C THR A 106 22.13 6.80 -10.23
N LEU A 107 23.21 6.02 -10.29
CA LEU A 107 24.07 5.94 -11.47
C LEU A 107 23.34 5.34 -12.69
N SER A 108 22.52 4.31 -12.47
CA SER A 108 21.69 3.73 -13.53
C SER A 108 20.66 4.71 -14.07
N ILE A 109 20.03 5.51 -13.19
CA ILE A 109 19.05 6.53 -13.57
C ILE A 109 19.68 7.59 -14.46
N GLU A 110 20.87 8.09 -14.10
CA GLU A 110 21.59 9.09 -14.89
C GLU A 110 21.89 8.56 -16.30
N HIS A 111 22.44 7.34 -16.39
CA HIS A 111 22.75 6.71 -17.68
C HIS A 111 21.50 6.48 -18.54
N ILE A 112 20.40 5.98 -17.96
CA ILE A 112 19.12 5.81 -18.68
C ILE A 112 18.61 7.14 -19.23
N LYS A 113 18.62 8.21 -18.41
CA LYS A 113 18.19 9.55 -18.81
C LYS A 113 19.06 10.10 -19.95
N ASP A 114 20.37 9.83 -19.95
CA ASP A 114 21.27 10.19 -21.06
C ASP A 114 20.97 9.41 -22.34
N CYS A 115 20.79 8.09 -22.26
CA CYS A 115 20.44 7.24 -23.40
C CYS A 115 19.11 7.68 -24.03
N TYR A 116 18.09 7.99 -23.22
CA TYR A 116 16.82 8.51 -23.71
C TYR A 116 17.00 9.79 -24.52
N ARG A 117 17.68 10.79 -23.95
CA ARG A 117 17.94 12.07 -24.62
C ARG A 117 18.69 11.90 -25.93
N LYS A 118 19.65 10.97 -25.97
CA LYS A 118 20.39 10.64 -27.19
C LYS A 118 19.47 10.02 -28.25
N ALA A 119 18.70 9.00 -27.88
CA ALA A 119 17.77 8.33 -28.79
C ALA A 119 16.69 9.29 -29.33
N GLU A 120 16.18 10.20 -28.50
CA GLU A 120 15.23 11.23 -28.91
C GLU A 120 15.84 12.22 -29.92
N LYS A 121 17.07 12.67 -29.66
CA LYS A 121 17.79 13.59 -30.56
C LYS A 121 18.15 12.96 -31.89
N GLU A 122 18.57 11.69 -31.87
CA GLU A 122 19.06 10.97 -33.04
C GLU A 122 17.94 10.22 -33.81
N HIS A 123 16.70 10.27 -33.31
CA HIS A 123 15.57 9.46 -33.79
C HIS A 123 15.92 7.95 -33.84
N ASP A 124 16.66 7.47 -32.84
CA ASP A 124 17.27 6.13 -32.79
C ASP A 124 16.52 5.14 -31.87
N PHE A 125 15.23 5.38 -31.64
CA PHE A 125 14.38 4.35 -31.03
C PHE A 125 14.24 3.15 -31.98
N LEU A 126 14.02 1.95 -31.41
CA LEU A 126 13.76 0.72 -32.18
C LEU A 126 12.55 0.86 -33.10
#